data_AF-A0A956V588-F1
#
_entry.id   AF-A0A956V588-F1
#
_cell.length_a   1.000
_cell.length_b   1.000
_cell.length_c   1.000
_cell.angle_alpha   90.00
_cell.angle_beta   90.00
_cell.angle_gamma   90.00
#
_symmetry.space_group_name_H-M   'P 1'
#
loop_
_entity.id
_entity.type
_entity.pdbx_description
1 polymer ?
#
loop_
_entity_poly.entity_id
_entity_poly.type
_entity_poly.pdbx_seq_one_letter_code
_entity_poly.pdbx_strand_id
1 'polypeptide(L)'
;MQKKNYKGYTSFEYLEPGKDYKAYELVEELNRVPSTQVEVSSEQEARVKAIFENNIIISLHDHCFVAPRDLSNFLEFRRWGRDWTGYKGLAVSGLDCVFDNMMDGTAMITSRGGWKWDDVIFDMGMRLSDIAHQDMVKLALKTQDIRDAKANGQIAFVISLEGAAMIENELDRIDVLYGLGTRCLGIAYSEGNALGAGLKEPRDGGLTVFGRKAVERMNKLGMAIDVSHSGDQTSMDTIELSKDPIFITHAGARSLWDTPRLKPDHIIKACAERGGVIGIEAAPHTTISQKNPRHSIESFMEHFEYCVDLVGIDHVTFGPDVLFGDHVGLHTALTEALSLSASKGKNPFPKVEWVDGLESPAEAFPNIVRWLVKHNYSDDEITKVVGANTLRVLDQVWAK
;
A
#
# COMPACT_ATOMS: atom_id res chain seq x y z
N MET A 1 -17.26 -7.98 11.58
CA MET A 1 -15.86 -7.55 11.74
C MET A 1 -15.54 -7.47 13.22
N GLN A 2 -14.31 -7.82 13.61
CA GLN A 2 -13.86 -7.66 14.99
C GLN A 2 -13.91 -6.18 15.38
N LYS A 3 -14.48 -5.89 16.55
CA LYS A 3 -14.52 -4.52 17.08
C LYS A 3 -13.11 -4.09 17.47
N LYS A 4 -12.66 -2.96 16.95
CA LYS A 4 -11.37 -2.35 17.32
C LYS A 4 -11.49 -1.49 18.58
N ASN A 5 -10.38 -1.30 19.29
CA ASN A 5 -10.26 -0.48 20.50
C ASN A 5 -10.31 1.03 20.21
N TYR A 6 -11.16 1.45 19.29
CA TYR A 6 -11.31 2.85 18.92
C TYR A 6 -12.09 3.60 20.00
N LYS A 7 -11.49 4.68 20.52
CA LYS A 7 -12.08 5.54 21.56
C LYS A 7 -12.55 6.90 21.05
N GLY A 8 -12.60 7.09 19.72
CA GLY A 8 -12.97 8.37 19.12
C GLY A 8 -11.81 9.35 18.91
N TYR A 9 -10.57 8.89 19.11
CA TYR A 9 -9.36 9.70 18.93
C TYR A 9 -9.29 10.25 17.50
N THR A 10 -9.08 11.55 17.37
CA THR A 10 -8.76 12.18 16.09
C THR A 10 -7.30 12.58 16.03
N SER A 11 -6.67 12.47 14.86
CA SER A 11 -5.24 12.73 14.68
C SER A 11 -4.86 14.10 15.22
N PHE A 12 -3.83 14.16 16.07
CA PHE A 12 -3.35 15.37 16.74
C PHE A 12 -4.35 16.05 17.71
N GLU A 13 -5.37 15.35 18.24
CA GLU A 13 -6.34 15.97 19.18
C GLU A 13 -5.73 16.46 20.50
N TYR A 14 -4.48 16.08 20.80
CA TYR A 14 -3.71 16.57 21.93
C TYR A 14 -3.10 17.97 21.70
N LEU A 15 -3.28 18.55 20.50
CA LEU A 15 -2.83 19.88 20.10
C LEU A 15 -4.02 20.83 19.90
N GLU A 16 -3.75 22.14 19.93
CA GLU A 16 -4.75 23.21 19.72
C GLU A 16 -4.75 23.69 18.25
N PRO A 17 -5.81 23.45 17.46
CA PRO A 17 -5.90 23.89 16.08
C PRO A 17 -5.82 25.41 15.96
N GLY A 18 -5.04 25.92 15.00
CA GLY A 18 -4.84 27.36 14.78
C GLY A 18 -3.78 28.00 15.68
N LYS A 19 -3.33 27.30 16.73
CA LYS A 19 -2.21 27.72 17.58
C LYS A 19 -0.98 26.84 17.36
N ASP A 20 -1.14 25.52 17.47
CA ASP A 20 -0.04 24.56 17.34
C ASP A 20 0.19 24.11 15.89
N TYR A 21 -0.86 24.18 15.06
CA TYR A 21 -0.80 23.85 13.63
C TYR A 21 -1.90 24.57 12.84
N LYS A 22 -1.70 24.69 11.52
CA LYS A 22 -2.73 25.19 10.61
C LYS A 22 -3.81 24.14 10.40
N ALA A 23 -5.04 24.46 10.81
CA ALA A 23 -6.19 23.59 10.60
C ALA A 23 -6.63 23.60 9.13
N TYR A 24 -7.01 22.42 8.63
CA TYR A 24 -7.62 22.23 7.32
C TYR A 24 -8.96 21.53 7.50
N GLU A 25 -9.94 21.87 6.67
CA GLU A 25 -11.15 21.07 6.57
C GLU A 25 -10.80 19.77 5.83
N LEU A 26 -11.06 18.64 6.46
CA LEU A 26 -10.77 17.31 5.91
C LEU A 26 -12.03 16.69 5.29
N VAL A 27 -11.80 15.71 4.42
CA VAL A 27 -12.86 14.85 3.90
C VAL A 27 -13.43 13.94 4.99
N GLU A 28 -14.68 13.50 4.81
CA GLU A 28 -15.24 12.45 5.65
C GLU A 28 -14.50 11.13 5.39
N GLU A 29 -14.11 10.43 6.46
CA GLU A 29 -13.43 9.14 6.38
C GLU A 29 -14.36 8.00 5.93
N LEU A 30 -15.68 8.17 6.07
CA LEU A 30 -16.70 7.15 5.78
C LEU A 30 -17.82 7.74 4.93
N ASN A 31 -18.35 6.95 3.99
CA ASN A 31 -19.48 7.32 3.14
C ASN A 31 -19.28 8.65 2.39
N ARG A 32 -18.03 8.95 2.00
CA ARG A 32 -17.68 10.15 1.24
C ARG A 32 -18.39 10.20 -0.12
N VAL A 33 -18.58 9.03 -0.72
CA VAL A 33 -19.22 8.81 -2.02
C VAL A 33 -20.22 7.64 -1.91
N PRO A 34 -21.21 7.54 -2.82
CA PRO A 34 -22.15 6.42 -2.85
C PRO A 34 -21.51 5.18 -3.49
N SER A 35 -20.46 4.66 -2.86
CA SER A 35 -19.74 3.48 -3.35
C SER A 35 -20.53 2.20 -3.15
N THR A 36 -20.41 1.29 -4.12
CA THR A 36 -21.12 0.01 -4.09
C THR A 36 -20.61 -0.86 -2.94
N GLN A 37 -21.55 -1.36 -2.12
CA GLN A 37 -21.30 -2.49 -1.24
C GLN A 37 -21.68 -3.79 -1.97
N VAL A 38 -20.76 -4.76 -2.02
CA VAL A 38 -21.03 -6.04 -2.69
C VAL A 38 -22.18 -6.76 -2.00
N GLU A 39 -23.29 -6.97 -2.70
CA GLU A 39 -24.45 -7.66 -2.14
C GLU A 39 -24.18 -9.15 -1.93
N VAL A 40 -24.49 -9.65 -0.73
CA VAL A 40 -24.43 -11.06 -0.36
C VAL A 40 -25.70 -11.47 0.39
N SER A 41 -26.02 -12.77 0.37
CA SER A 41 -27.12 -13.35 1.17
C SER A 41 -26.85 -13.26 2.67
N SER A 42 -27.87 -13.49 3.51
CA SER A 42 -27.71 -13.50 4.97
C SER A 42 -26.77 -14.61 5.46
N GLU A 43 -26.76 -15.77 4.80
CA GLU A 43 -25.83 -16.87 5.09
C GLU A 43 -24.39 -16.46 4.74
N GLN A 44 -24.19 -15.84 3.58
CA GLN A 44 -22.89 -15.32 3.17
C GLN A 44 -22.42 -14.18 4.08
N GLU A 45 -23.31 -13.33 4.59
CA GLU A 45 -22.98 -12.29 5.55
C GLU A 45 -22.40 -12.86 6.85
N ALA A 46 -23.01 -13.94 7.36
CA ALA A 46 -22.48 -14.65 8.53
C ALA A 46 -21.08 -15.23 8.25
N ARG A 47 -20.86 -15.75 7.04
CA ARG A 47 -19.56 -16.26 6.60
C ARG A 47 -18.51 -15.15 6.49
N VAL A 48 -18.85 -14.00 5.88
CA VAL A 48 -17.99 -12.81 5.82
C VAL A 48 -17.58 -12.39 7.23
N LYS A 49 -18.53 -12.32 8.17
CA LYS A 49 -18.24 -11.98 9.56
C LYS A 49 -17.26 -12.97 10.20
N ALA A 50 -17.45 -14.27 10.00
CA ALA A 50 -16.57 -15.31 10.52
C ALA A 50 -15.14 -15.21 9.94
N ILE A 51 -15.00 -14.88 8.65
CA ILE A 51 -13.69 -14.66 8.02
C ILE A 51 -12.92 -13.54 8.72
N PHE A 52 -13.54 -12.39 8.98
CA PHE A 52 -12.91 -11.29 9.69
C PHE A 52 -12.60 -11.61 11.16
N GLU A 53 -13.36 -12.49 11.79
CA GLU A 53 -13.14 -12.87 13.20
C GLU A 53 -12.01 -13.88 13.35
N ASN A 54 -11.91 -14.84 12.43
CA ASN A 54 -11.01 -15.98 12.54
C ASN A 54 -9.65 -15.77 11.86
N ASN A 55 -9.52 -14.79 10.97
CA ASN A 55 -8.31 -14.55 10.20
C ASN A 55 -7.65 -13.22 10.55
N ILE A 56 -6.34 -13.16 10.30
CA ILE A 56 -5.57 -11.92 10.31
C ILE A 56 -5.73 -11.27 8.94
N ILE A 57 -6.29 -10.07 8.91
CA ILE A 57 -6.51 -9.32 7.67
C ILE A 57 -5.38 -8.30 7.49
N ILE A 58 -4.62 -8.39 6.39
CA ILE A 58 -3.45 -7.56 6.11
C ILE A 58 -3.66 -6.84 4.77
N SER A 59 -3.66 -5.51 4.80
CA SER A 59 -3.44 -4.71 3.59
C SER A 59 -1.94 -4.54 3.37
N LEU A 60 -1.42 -5.05 2.25
CA LEU A 60 0.01 -5.00 1.93
C LEU A 60 0.44 -3.62 1.42
N HIS A 61 -0.51 -2.73 1.11
CA HIS A 61 -0.20 -1.38 0.64
C HIS A 61 -1.40 -0.46 0.74
N ASP A 62 -1.31 0.61 1.53
CA ASP A 62 -2.26 1.72 1.56
C ASP A 62 -1.58 3.03 1.98
N HIS A 63 -2.34 4.13 1.90
CA HIS A 63 -2.00 5.44 2.46
C HIS A 63 -3.10 5.89 3.42
N CYS A 64 -2.94 5.61 4.72
CA CYS A 64 -3.97 5.81 5.75
C CYS A 64 -4.23 7.28 6.11
N PHE A 65 -3.71 8.23 5.33
CA PHE A 65 -3.91 9.65 5.62
C PHE A 65 -5.30 10.13 5.18
N VAL A 66 -5.79 11.18 5.84
CA VAL A 66 -7.02 11.89 5.48
C VAL A 66 -6.68 13.14 4.69
N ALA A 67 -7.17 13.22 3.46
CA ALA A 67 -6.90 14.34 2.56
C ALA A 67 -7.69 15.60 2.97
N PRO A 68 -7.16 16.81 2.67
CA PRO A 68 -7.95 18.03 2.75
C PRO A 68 -9.13 17.97 1.78
N ARG A 69 -10.27 18.52 2.21
CA ARG A 69 -11.50 18.59 1.40
C ARG A 69 -11.30 19.37 0.11
N ASP A 70 -10.56 20.48 0.21
CA ASP A 70 -10.11 21.24 -0.95
C ASP A 70 -8.69 20.81 -1.32
N LEU A 71 -8.59 19.98 -2.37
CA LEU A 71 -7.32 19.46 -2.88
C LEU A 71 -6.39 20.54 -3.44
N SER A 72 -6.87 21.77 -3.72
CA SER A 72 -5.98 22.87 -4.11
C SER A 72 -5.00 23.23 -2.99
N ASN A 73 -5.35 22.91 -1.75
CA ASN A 73 -4.49 23.10 -0.58
C ASN A 73 -3.55 21.93 -0.31
N PHE A 74 -3.61 20.83 -1.08
CA PHE A 74 -2.90 19.60 -0.75
C PHE A 74 -1.38 19.78 -0.57
N LEU A 75 -0.73 20.50 -1.47
CA LEU A 75 0.71 20.75 -1.37
C LEU A 75 1.08 21.60 -0.15
N GLU A 76 0.23 22.56 0.22
CA GLU A 76 0.44 23.34 1.43
C GLU A 76 0.19 22.51 2.68
N PHE A 77 -0.86 21.67 2.67
CA PHE A 77 -1.15 20.69 3.71
C PHE A 77 0.04 19.77 3.96
N ARG A 78 0.64 19.19 2.90
CA ARG A 78 1.85 18.38 3.02
C ARG A 78 3.05 19.15 3.58
N ARG A 79 3.19 20.44 3.24
CA ARG A 79 4.29 21.28 3.75
C ARG A 79 4.26 21.51 5.27
N TRP A 80 3.09 21.37 5.89
CA TRP A 80 2.98 21.43 7.35
C TRP A 80 3.51 20.17 8.05
N GLY A 81 3.78 19.09 7.30
CA GLY A 81 4.37 17.85 7.81
C GLY A 81 3.52 17.17 8.89
N ARG A 82 2.19 17.32 8.80
CA ARG A 82 1.24 16.70 9.72
C ARG A 82 0.17 15.99 8.92
N ASP A 83 0.48 14.76 8.55
CA ASP A 83 -0.52 13.92 7.92
C ASP A 83 -1.47 13.32 8.94
N TRP A 84 -2.75 13.56 8.71
CA TRP A 84 -3.81 13.09 9.58
C TRP A 84 -4.07 11.62 9.34
N THR A 85 -4.04 10.78 10.38
CA THR A 85 -4.41 9.35 10.25
C THR A 85 -5.93 9.19 10.30
N GLY A 86 -6.50 8.42 9.38
CA GLY A 86 -7.94 8.11 9.36
C GLY A 86 -8.33 7.03 10.38
N TYR A 87 -8.25 7.34 11.67
CA TYR A 87 -8.55 6.38 12.74
C TYR A 87 -10.01 5.89 12.73
N LYS A 88 -10.98 6.74 12.38
CA LYS A 88 -12.40 6.34 12.33
C LYS A 88 -12.64 5.36 11.17
N GLY A 89 -12.02 5.61 10.02
CA GLY A 89 -12.05 4.72 8.86
C GLY A 89 -11.36 3.39 9.12
N LEU A 90 -10.15 3.43 9.66
CA LEU A 90 -9.41 2.22 10.05
C LEU A 90 -10.16 1.37 11.09
N ALA A 91 -10.90 2.00 12.01
CA ALA A 91 -11.67 1.26 13.02
C ALA A 91 -12.76 0.34 12.43
N VAL A 92 -13.21 0.61 11.20
CA VAL A 92 -14.28 -0.14 10.52
C VAL A 92 -13.84 -0.86 9.26
N SER A 93 -12.56 -0.75 8.86
CA SER A 93 -12.01 -1.42 7.67
C SER A 93 -11.91 -2.94 7.80
N GLY A 94 -11.95 -3.46 9.04
CA GLY A 94 -11.72 -4.87 9.33
C GLY A 94 -10.26 -5.30 9.26
N LEU A 95 -9.33 -4.38 8.98
CA LEU A 95 -7.89 -4.65 8.95
C LEU A 95 -7.35 -4.99 10.34
N ASP A 96 -6.41 -5.93 10.40
CA ASP A 96 -5.60 -6.23 11.58
C ASP A 96 -4.15 -5.77 11.40
N CYS A 97 -3.71 -5.59 10.15
CA CYS A 97 -2.45 -4.98 9.78
C CYS A 97 -2.62 -4.12 8.53
N VAL A 98 -1.90 -2.99 8.48
CA VAL A 98 -1.78 -2.16 7.29
C VAL A 98 -0.32 -1.76 7.08
N PHE A 99 0.15 -1.90 5.85
CA PHE A 99 1.41 -1.32 5.39
C PHE A 99 1.10 0.10 4.91
N ASP A 100 1.44 1.07 5.75
CA ASP A 100 1.26 2.48 5.43
C ASP A 100 2.51 2.99 4.73
N ASN A 101 2.31 3.52 3.52
CA ASN A 101 3.37 4.05 2.67
C ASN A 101 3.57 5.56 2.88
N MET A 102 3.17 6.09 4.04
CA MET A 102 3.56 7.42 4.48
C MET A 102 3.22 8.52 3.43
N MET A 103 3.95 9.64 3.44
CA MET A 103 3.84 10.68 2.40
C MET A 103 4.64 10.36 1.13
N ASP A 104 5.64 9.47 1.22
CA ASP A 104 6.51 8.99 0.13
C ASP A 104 6.86 10.04 -0.93
N GLY A 105 6.44 9.86 -2.19
CA GLY A 105 6.72 10.78 -3.30
C GLY A 105 6.18 12.19 -3.10
N THR A 106 5.34 12.40 -2.09
CA THR A 106 4.75 13.69 -1.70
C THR A 106 5.25 14.23 -0.36
N ALA A 107 6.29 13.63 0.24
CA ALA A 107 7.00 14.17 1.41
C ALA A 107 7.79 15.44 1.01
N MET A 108 7.06 16.57 0.90
CA MET A 108 7.51 17.84 0.30
C MET A 108 7.52 18.99 1.31
N ILE A 109 8.05 18.73 2.50
CA ILE A 109 8.04 19.66 3.64
C ILE A 109 9.04 20.80 3.38
N THR A 110 10.28 20.45 3.04
CA THR A 110 11.35 21.42 2.80
C THR A 110 11.66 21.60 1.32
N SER A 111 11.14 20.73 0.44
CA SER A 111 11.46 20.73 -0.99
C SER A 111 10.24 20.73 -1.92
N ARG A 112 10.49 21.04 -3.19
CA ARG A 112 9.50 20.93 -4.28
C ARG A 112 9.39 19.53 -4.87
N GLY A 113 10.35 18.66 -4.60
CA GLY A 113 10.27 17.23 -4.94
C GLY A 113 10.27 16.41 -3.65
N GLY A 114 9.59 15.27 -3.68
CA GLY A 114 9.59 14.33 -2.55
C GLY A 114 10.96 13.69 -2.30
N TRP A 115 10.95 12.70 -1.42
CA TRP A 115 12.11 11.84 -1.14
C TRP A 115 13.33 12.54 -0.54
N LYS A 116 13.17 13.67 0.15
CA LYS A 116 14.26 14.24 0.93
C LYS A 116 14.42 13.49 2.23
N TRP A 117 15.66 13.18 2.60
CA TRP A 117 15.98 12.47 3.83
C TRP A 117 15.30 13.11 5.04
N ASP A 118 15.50 14.41 5.24
CA ASP A 118 14.92 15.13 6.37
C ASP A 118 13.38 15.15 6.34
N ASP A 119 12.77 15.24 5.15
CA ASP A 119 11.31 15.26 5.00
C ASP A 119 10.70 13.89 5.34
N VAL A 120 11.31 12.80 4.85
CA VAL A 120 10.86 11.42 5.14
C VAL A 120 11.00 11.10 6.62
N ILE A 121 12.14 11.45 7.23
CA ILE A 121 12.37 11.24 8.67
C ILE A 121 11.40 12.08 9.51
N PHE A 122 11.13 13.32 9.10
CA PHE A 122 10.16 14.17 9.79
C PHE A 122 8.74 13.60 9.71
N ASP A 123 8.30 13.18 8.52
CA ASP A 123 6.98 12.57 8.31
C ASP A 123 6.79 11.31 9.17
N MET A 124 7.77 10.38 9.13
CA MET A 124 7.79 9.20 10.01
C MET A 124 7.69 9.59 11.49
N GLY A 125 8.49 10.55 11.94
CA GLY A 125 8.50 11.02 13.33
C GLY A 125 7.16 11.63 13.75
N MET A 126 6.52 12.41 12.87
CA MET A 126 5.23 13.03 13.15
C MET A 126 4.10 12.01 13.18
N ARG A 127 4.09 11.04 12.26
CA ARG A 127 3.12 9.93 12.27
C ARG A 127 3.24 9.09 13.55
N LEU A 128 4.46 8.73 13.94
CA LEU A 128 4.69 7.95 15.17
C LEU A 128 4.32 8.75 16.43
N SER A 129 4.54 10.06 16.42
CA SER A 129 4.12 10.95 17.51
C SER A 129 2.60 10.98 17.66
N ASP A 130 1.85 11.02 16.56
CA ASP A 130 0.40 10.94 16.56
C ASP A 130 -0.10 9.59 17.11
N ILE A 131 0.44 8.49 16.55
CA ILE A 131 0.09 7.12 16.96
C ILE A 131 0.34 6.89 18.46
N ALA A 132 1.36 7.51 19.05
CA ALA A 132 1.69 7.35 20.47
C ALA A 132 0.61 7.88 21.45
N HIS A 133 -0.36 8.66 20.97
CA HIS A 133 -1.43 9.25 21.80
C HIS A 133 -2.76 8.47 21.75
N GLN A 134 -2.78 7.31 21.08
CA GLN A 134 -3.98 6.48 20.97
C GLN A 134 -3.68 4.97 21.13
N ASP A 135 -4.73 4.16 21.37
CA ASP A 135 -4.60 2.75 21.72
C ASP A 135 -5.02 1.77 20.62
N MET A 136 -5.52 2.22 19.48
CA MET A 136 -6.05 1.33 18.44
C MET A 136 -4.97 0.88 17.45
N VAL A 137 -4.14 1.80 16.97
CA VAL A 137 -3.09 1.57 15.99
C VAL A 137 -1.75 1.44 16.71
N LYS A 138 -0.90 0.49 16.33
CA LYS A 138 0.42 0.31 16.94
C LYS A 138 1.47 -0.03 15.91
N LEU A 139 2.65 0.58 16.04
CA LEU A 139 3.82 0.24 15.22
C LEU A 139 4.13 -1.25 15.35
N ALA A 140 4.26 -1.92 14.20
CA ALA A 140 4.65 -3.32 14.10
C ALA A 140 6.07 -3.45 13.53
N LEU A 141 6.91 -4.16 14.26
CA LEU A 141 8.33 -4.36 13.96
C LEU A 141 8.68 -5.81 13.66
N LYS A 142 7.77 -6.74 13.99
CA LYS A 142 7.89 -8.19 13.77
C LYS A 142 6.50 -8.78 13.58
N THR A 143 6.44 -10.00 13.04
CA THR A 143 5.17 -10.66 12.74
C THR A 143 4.37 -11.04 14.00
N GLN A 144 5.02 -11.12 15.17
CA GLN A 144 4.32 -11.27 16.44
C GLN A 144 3.47 -10.04 16.78
N ASP A 145 3.90 -8.83 16.42
CA ASP A 145 3.14 -7.61 16.71
C ASP A 145 1.82 -7.58 15.92
N ILE A 146 1.82 -8.15 14.70
CA ILE A 146 0.61 -8.35 13.89
C ILE A 146 -0.37 -9.30 14.57
N ARG A 147 0.13 -10.44 15.06
CA ARG A 147 -0.68 -11.44 15.78
C ARG A 147 -1.24 -10.87 17.09
N ASP A 148 -0.43 -10.12 17.82
CA ASP A 148 -0.84 -9.47 19.07
C ASP A 148 -1.85 -8.35 18.81
N ALA A 149 -1.69 -7.59 17.72
CA ALA A 149 -2.65 -6.55 17.34
C ALA A 149 -4.04 -7.16 17.09
N LYS A 150 -4.11 -8.27 16.32
CA LYS A 150 -5.35 -9.03 16.15
C LYS A 150 -5.96 -9.43 17.49
N ALA A 151 -5.19 -10.11 18.33
CA ALA A 151 -5.68 -10.63 19.61
C ALA A 151 -6.20 -9.53 20.54
N ASN A 152 -5.58 -8.35 20.49
CA ASN A 152 -5.91 -7.23 21.34
C ASN A 152 -6.99 -6.29 20.77
N GLY A 153 -7.54 -6.55 19.58
CA GLY A 153 -8.49 -5.64 18.94
C GLY A 153 -7.84 -4.33 18.46
N GLN A 154 -6.57 -4.40 18.07
CA GLN A 154 -5.75 -3.32 17.55
C GLN A 154 -5.49 -3.50 16.04
N ILE A 155 -4.77 -2.56 15.46
CA ILE A 155 -4.27 -2.61 14.09
C ILE A 155 -2.76 -2.44 14.13
N ALA A 156 -2.03 -3.43 13.60
CA ALA A 156 -0.61 -3.33 13.37
C ALA A 156 -0.35 -2.35 12.22
N PHE A 157 0.51 -1.38 12.47
CA PHE A 157 0.91 -0.34 11.54
C PHE A 157 2.36 -0.59 11.14
N VAL A 158 2.56 -1.00 9.89
CA VAL A 158 3.89 -1.26 9.34
C VAL A 158 4.29 -0.04 8.54
N ILE A 159 5.41 0.59 8.90
CA ILE A 159 5.98 1.66 8.07
C ILE A 159 6.63 1.02 6.84
N SER A 160 6.08 1.35 5.69
CA SER A 160 6.59 1.05 4.37
C SER A 160 7.01 2.35 3.67
N LEU A 161 7.98 2.28 2.76
CA LEU A 161 8.36 3.38 1.89
C LEU A 161 8.48 2.85 0.45
N GLU A 162 7.79 3.46 -0.49
CA GLU A 162 7.62 3.01 -1.89
C GLU A 162 8.88 3.10 -2.75
N GLY A 163 9.91 3.77 -2.27
CA GLY A 163 11.16 3.93 -2.99
C GLY A 163 12.28 4.38 -2.08
N ALA A 164 13.52 4.06 -2.46
CA ALA A 164 14.69 4.36 -1.65
C ALA A 164 15.43 5.65 -2.07
N ALA A 165 14.79 6.57 -2.80
CA ALA A 165 15.49 7.75 -3.31
C ALA A 165 16.11 8.63 -2.19
N MET A 166 15.50 8.64 -1.00
CA MET A 166 15.98 9.39 0.16
C MET A 166 17.28 8.86 0.77
N ILE A 167 17.67 7.61 0.49
CA ILE A 167 18.94 7.07 0.99
C ILE A 167 20.14 7.65 0.24
N GLU A 168 19.89 8.25 -0.94
CA GLU A 168 20.92 8.85 -1.80
C GLU A 168 22.05 7.83 -2.07
N ASN A 169 23.30 8.18 -1.74
CA ASN A 169 24.47 7.31 -1.87
C ASN A 169 24.99 6.80 -0.51
N GLU A 170 24.16 6.83 0.53
CA GLU A 170 24.52 6.44 1.89
C GLU A 170 23.80 5.16 2.30
N LEU A 171 24.55 4.06 2.42
CA LEU A 171 23.99 2.74 2.68
C LEU A 171 23.47 2.63 4.12
N ASP A 172 24.11 3.31 5.06
CA ASP A 172 23.76 3.25 6.49
C ASP A 172 22.40 3.92 6.80
N ARG A 173 21.86 4.70 5.86
CA ARG A 173 20.49 5.22 5.96
C ARG A 173 19.43 4.12 5.97
N ILE A 174 19.70 2.95 5.37
CA ILE A 174 18.79 1.80 5.45
C ILE A 174 18.70 1.31 6.90
N ASP A 175 19.82 1.26 7.61
CA ASP A 175 19.89 0.84 9.02
C ASP A 175 19.20 1.85 9.93
N VAL A 176 19.35 3.14 9.64
CA VAL A 176 18.62 4.21 10.35
C VAL A 176 17.12 4.05 10.16
N LEU A 177 16.64 3.87 8.92
CA LEU A 177 15.21 3.64 8.64
C LEU A 177 14.70 2.39 9.36
N TYR A 178 15.45 1.29 9.33
CA TYR A 178 15.11 0.07 10.06
C TYR A 178 15.02 0.30 11.58
N GLY A 179 15.98 1.04 12.15
CA GLY A 179 16.00 1.41 13.56
C GLY A 179 14.83 2.31 13.98
N LEU A 180 14.33 3.15 13.06
CA LEU A 180 13.15 4.00 13.27
C LEU A 180 11.82 3.28 13.03
N GLY A 181 11.85 2.05 12.52
CA GLY A 181 10.67 1.18 12.42
C GLY A 181 10.22 0.85 11.00
N THR A 182 10.91 1.32 9.95
CA THR A 182 10.62 0.88 8.57
C THR A 182 10.86 -0.62 8.43
N ARG A 183 9.93 -1.33 7.81
CA ARG A 183 10.01 -2.80 7.62
C ARG A 183 9.78 -3.27 6.19
N CYS A 184 9.37 -2.37 5.30
CA CYS A 184 9.31 -2.60 3.87
C CYS A 184 9.90 -1.38 3.14
N LEU A 185 10.75 -1.61 2.15
CA LEU A 185 11.38 -0.55 1.36
C LEU A 185 11.39 -0.92 -0.12
N GLY A 186 10.83 -0.04 -0.95
CA GLY A 186 10.87 -0.11 -2.40
C GLY A 186 12.24 0.24 -2.96
N ILE A 187 12.68 -0.48 -4.00
CA ILE A 187 13.95 -0.18 -4.67
C ILE A 187 13.92 1.20 -5.33
N ALA A 188 12.87 1.46 -6.10
CA ALA A 188 12.64 2.72 -6.79
C ALA A 188 11.13 3.01 -6.83
N TYR A 189 10.81 4.31 -6.80
CA TYR A 189 9.46 4.80 -7.10
C TYR A 189 9.34 5.02 -8.62
N SER A 190 8.83 6.17 -9.08
CA SER A 190 8.69 6.44 -10.52
C SER A 190 10.03 6.72 -11.23
N GLU A 191 10.86 7.61 -10.69
CA GLU A 191 12.18 7.94 -11.24
C GLU A 191 13.26 6.92 -10.87
N GLY A 192 14.32 6.86 -11.68
CA GLY A 192 15.55 6.20 -11.28
C GLY A 192 16.23 6.89 -10.10
N ASN A 193 16.85 6.09 -9.25
CA ASN A 193 17.62 6.55 -8.10
C ASN A 193 19.00 5.85 -8.07
N ALA A 194 19.73 5.97 -6.96
CA ALA A 194 21.04 5.35 -6.83
C ALA A 194 21.01 3.81 -6.88
N LEU A 195 19.85 3.17 -6.62
CA LEU A 195 19.72 1.72 -6.57
C LEU A 195 19.38 1.12 -7.93
N GLY A 196 18.50 1.76 -8.70
CA GLY A 196 18.02 1.24 -9.99
C GLY A 196 17.05 2.18 -10.68
N ALA A 197 16.40 1.68 -11.72
CA ALA A 197 15.43 2.45 -12.50
C ALA A 197 14.00 2.25 -11.98
N GLY A 198 13.25 3.35 -11.91
CA GLY A 198 11.80 3.32 -11.71
C GLY A 198 11.02 3.20 -13.02
N LEU A 199 9.70 3.07 -12.93
CA LEU A 199 8.80 2.88 -14.08
C LEU A 199 8.85 3.98 -15.17
N LYS A 200 9.32 5.19 -14.83
CA LYS A 200 9.38 6.35 -15.75
C LYS A 200 10.66 6.39 -16.58
N GLU A 201 11.68 5.61 -16.20
CA GLU A 201 12.95 5.65 -16.91
C GLU A 201 12.79 5.07 -18.32
N PRO A 202 13.16 5.83 -19.38
CA PRO A 202 13.07 5.34 -20.75
C PRO A 202 14.04 4.18 -21.03
N ARG A 203 15.01 3.97 -20.14
CA ARG A 203 15.97 2.87 -20.16
C ARG A 203 16.13 2.31 -18.75
N ASP A 204 15.71 1.08 -18.56
CA ASP A 204 15.94 0.34 -17.33
C ASP A 204 17.27 -0.41 -17.43
N GLY A 205 18.28 0.11 -16.71
CA GLY A 205 19.61 -0.49 -16.65
C GLY A 205 19.75 -1.61 -15.63
N GLY A 206 18.68 -1.97 -14.91
CA GLY A 206 18.72 -2.89 -13.79
C GLY A 206 19.28 -2.27 -12.50
N LEU A 207 19.64 -3.14 -11.56
CA LEU A 207 20.27 -2.70 -10.31
C LEU A 207 21.67 -2.16 -10.55
N THR A 208 21.96 -0.99 -9.99
CA THR A 208 23.33 -0.46 -9.97
C THR A 208 24.22 -1.26 -9.01
N VAL A 209 25.53 -1.05 -9.07
CA VAL A 209 26.47 -1.61 -8.08
C VAL A 209 26.11 -1.20 -6.65
N PHE A 210 25.61 0.02 -6.46
CA PHE A 210 25.13 0.49 -5.15
C PHE A 210 23.81 -0.18 -4.77
N GLY A 211 22.87 -0.32 -5.71
CA GLY A 211 21.60 -1.01 -5.51
C GLY A 211 21.77 -2.47 -5.08
N ARG A 212 22.75 -3.18 -5.65
CA ARG A 212 23.09 -4.54 -5.22
C ARG A 212 23.51 -4.60 -3.74
N LYS A 213 24.30 -3.63 -3.28
CA LYS A 213 24.69 -3.51 -1.86
C LYS A 213 23.48 -3.18 -0.97
N ALA A 214 22.56 -2.35 -1.46
CA ALA A 214 21.32 -2.03 -0.76
C ALA A 214 20.43 -3.26 -0.57
N VAL A 215 20.22 -4.07 -1.62
CA VAL A 215 19.50 -5.36 -1.53
C VAL A 215 20.14 -6.28 -0.50
N GLU A 216 21.46 -6.45 -0.55
CA GLU A 216 22.17 -7.27 0.44
C GLU A 216 22.04 -6.72 1.87
N ARG A 217 22.03 -5.38 2.06
CA ARG A 217 21.82 -4.74 3.36
C ARG A 217 20.40 -4.98 3.87
N MET A 218 19.38 -4.83 3.02
CA MET A 218 17.98 -5.12 3.37
C MET A 218 17.79 -6.59 3.76
N ASN A 219 18.37 -7.54 3.01
CA ASN A 219 18.35 -8.95 3.41
C ASN A 219 19.06 -9.18 4.74
N LYS A 220 20.17 -8.49 5.05
CA LYS A 220 20.86 -8.67 6.35
C LYS A 220 20.03 -8.17 7.53
N LEU A 221 19.30 -7.08 7.34
CA LEU A 221 18.45 -6.47 8.38
C LEU A 221 17.13 -7.22 8.58
N GLY A 222 16.70 -8.04 7.61
CA GLY A 222 15.35 -8.57 7.59
C GLY A 222 14.32 -7.52 7.20
N MET A 223 14.69 -6.59 6.32
CA MET A 223 13.77 -5.61 5.72
C MET A 223 13.14 -6.22 4.47
N ALA A 224 11.81 -6.15 4.36
CA ALA A 224 11.12 -6.58 3.15
C ALA A 224 11.44 -5.64 1.99
N ILE A 225 11.63 -6.22 0.81
CA ILE A 225 11.97 -5.48 -0.41
C ILE A 225 10.73 -5.43 -1.29
N ASP A 226 10.38 -4.25 -1.75
CA ASP A 226 9.32 -4.03 -2.74
C ASP A 226 9.91 -3.61 -4.10
N VAL A 227 9.27 -4.08 -5.18
CA VAL A 227 9.60 -3.71 -6.55
C VAL A 227 8.38 -3.20 -7.33
N SER A 228 7.24 -2.92 -6.70
CA SER A 228 6.03 -2.44 -7.37
C SER A 228 6.27 -1.30 -8.35
N HIS A 229 7.03 -0.29 -7.93
CA HIS A 229 7.39 0.86 -8.75
C HIS A 229 8.73 0.74 -9.49
N SER A 230 9.43 -0.38 -9.38
CA SER A 230 10.68 -0.58 -10.12
C SER A 230 10.41 -0.90 -11.60
N GLY A 231 11.33 -0.52 -12.49
CA GLY A 231 11.33 -1.00 -13.87
C GLY A 231 11.45 -2.52 -13.96
N ASP A 232 11.13 -3.11 -15.10
CA ASP A 232 11.08 -4.57 -15.28
C ASP A 232 12.45 -5.25 -15.06
N GLN A 233 13.54 -4.69 -15.59
CA GLN A 233 14.89 -5.23 -15.40
C GLN A 233 15.38 -4.99 -13.97
N THR A 234 15.11 -3.82 -13.39
CA THR A 234 15.43 -3.55 -11.98
C THR A 234 14.68 -4.51 -11.05
N SER A 235 13.41 -4.82 -11.37
CA SER A 235 12.61 -5.82 -10.65
C SER A 235 13.25 -7.20 -10.76
N MET A 236 13.61 -7.64 -11.97
CA MET A 236 14.22 -8.96 -12.20
C MET A 236 15.56 -9.10 -11.48
N ASP A 237 16.45 -8.11 -11.61
CA ASP A 237 17.75 -8.11 -10.93
C ASP A 237 17.61 -8.22 -9.40
N THR A 238 16.58 -7.57 -8.84
CA THR A 238 16.28 -7.62 -7.42
C THR A 238 15.78 -9.00 -7.00
N ILE A 239 14.85 -9.60 -7.75
CA ILE A 239 14.34 -10.96 -7.54
C ILE A 239 15.48 -11.99 -7.61
N GLU A 240 16.38 -11.84 -8.58
CA GLU A 240 17.51 -12.75 -8.77
C GLU A 240 18.55 -12.65 -7.66
N LEU A 241 18.84 -11.43 -7.19
CA LEU A 241 19.85 -11.16 -6.18
C LEU A 241 19.38 -11.45 -4.76
N SER A 242 18.12 -11.14 -4.44
CA SER A 242 17.60 -11.25 -3.07
C SER A 242 17.70 -12.69 -2.56
N LYS A 243 18.16 -12.83 -1.31
CA LYS A 243 18.21 -14.13 -0.63
C LYS A 243 16.90 -14.52 0.03
N ASP A 244 16.05 -13.52 0.30
CA ASP A 244 14.72 -13.70 0.85
C ASP A 244 13.66 -13.43 -0.25
N PRO A 245 12.44 -13.96 -0.11
CA PRO A 245 11.35 -13.58 -1.00
C PRO A 245 11.08 -12.08 -0.94
N ILE A 246 10.65 -11.51 -2.06
CA ILE A 246 10.32 -10.08 -2.16
C ILE A 246 8.82 -9.89 -2.36
N PHE A 247 8.39 -8.64 -2.28
CA PHE A 247 7.04 -8.22 -2.59
C PHE A 247 6.95 -7.50 -3.93
N ILE A 248 5.82 -7.67 -4.59
CA ILE A 248 5.19 -6.64 -5.42
C ILE A 248 4.01 -6.17 -4.58
N THR A 249 4.18 -5.13 -3.75
CA THR A 249 3.19 -4.81 -2.71
C THR A 249 1.82 -4.43 -3.27
N HIS A 250 1.83 -3.80 -4.44
CA HIS A 250 0.65 -3.32 -5.16
C HIS A 250 0.91 -3.17 -6.67
N ALA A 251 0.26 -4.01 -7.47
CA ALA A 251 0.27 -3.95 -8.93
C ALA A 251 -0.91 -4.76 -9.50
N GLY A 252 -0.91 -4.98 -10.80
CA GLY A 252 -1.74 -6.00 -11.45
C GLY A 252 -1.00 -6.55 -12.67
N ALA A 253 -1.65 -7.44 -13.42
CA ALA A 253 -1.08 -8.04 -14.62
C ALA A 253 -1.13 -7.12 -15.85
N ARG A 254 0.04 -6.85 -16.46
CA ARG A 254 0.16 -6.07 -17.70
C ARG A 254 -0.49 -6.77 -18.91
N SER A 255 -0.64 -8.09 -18.85
CA SER A 255 -1.29 -8.88 -19.90
C SER A 255 -2.79 -8.59 -20.04
N LEU A 256 -3.45 -8.13 -18.97
CA LEU A 256 -4.84 -7.66 -19.04
C LEU A 256 -4.95 -6.21 -19.51
N TRP A 257 -3.93 -5.40 -19.18
CA TRP A 257 -3.89 -3.99 -19.53
C TRP A 257 -2.46 -3.48 -19.67
N ASP A 258 -2.09 -3.16 -20.92
CA ASP A 258 -0.70 -2.81 -21.24
C ASP A 258 -0.36 -1.39 -20.78
N THR A 259 0.18 -1.31 -19.58
CA THR A 259 0.67 -0.07 -18.96
C THR A 259 1.93 -0.35 -18.13
N PRO A 260 2.93 0.56 -18.09
CA PRO A 260 4.14 0.37 -17.30
C PRO A 260 3.86 0.11 -15.81
N ARG A 261 2.78 0.69 -15.27
CA ARG A 261 2.39 0.53 -13.86
C ARG A 261 2.09 -0.92 -13.44
N LEU A 262 1.66 -1.76 -14.38
CA LEU A 262 1.35 -3.16 -14.14
C LEU A 262 2.56 -4.04 -14.48
N LYS A 263 2.64 -5.23 -13.88
CA LYS A 263 3.81 -6.11 -14.02
C LYS A 263 3.66 -7.12 -15.16
N PRO A 264 4.72 -7.39 -15.92
CA PRO A 264 4.72 -8.49 -16.89
C PRO A 264 4.61 -9.84 -16.20
N ASP A 265 3.99 -10.80 -16.87
CA ASP A 265 3.83 -12.17 -16.36
C ASP A 265 5.15 -12.82 -15.92
N HIS A 266 6.25 -12.58 -16.65
CA HIS A 266 7.53 -13.18 -16.31
C HIS A 266 8.12 -12.63 -14.99
N ILE A 267 7.82 -11.38 -14.63
CA ILE A 267 8.21 -10.80 -13.34
C ILE A 267 7.33 -11.35 -12.21
N ILE A 268 6.02 -11.45 -12.45
CA ILE A 268 5.07 -12.03 -11.48
C ILE A 268 5.44 -13.48 -11.18
N LYS A 269 5.75 -14.28 -12.21
CA LYS A 269 6.23 -15.66 -12.08
C LYS A 269 7.55 -15.75 -11.33
N ALA A 270 8.55 -14.93 -11.69
CA ALA A 270 9.84 -14.95 -11.02
C ALA A 270 9.72 -14.59 -9.52
N CYS A 271 8.85 -13.63 -9.17
CA CYS A 271 8.54 -13.30 -7.78
C CYS A 271 7.94 -14.51 -7.04
N ALA A 272 6.93 -15.16 -7.62
CA ALA A 272 6.28 -16.32 -7.04
C ALA A 272 7.22 -17.53 -6.90
N GLU A 273 8.04 -17.83 -7.92
CA GLU A 273 9.04 -18.91 -7.91
C GLU A 273 10.09 -18.73 -6.80
N ARG A 274 10.35 -17.48 -6.38
CA ARG A 274 11.20 -17.15 -5.23
C ARG A 274 10.46 -17.11 -3.90
N GLY A 275 9.19 -17.51 -3.86
CA GLY A 275 8.36 -17.54 -2.66
C GLY A 275 7.66 -16.22 -2.34
N GLY A 276 7.78 -15.20 -3.19
CA GLY A 276 7.20 -13.88 -2.99
C GLY A 276 5.69 -13.85 -3.18
N VAL A 277 5.09 -12.66 -3.07
CA VAL A 277 3.67 -12.44 -3.35
C VAL A 277 3.46 -11.14 -4.13
N ILE A 278 2.38 -11.09 -4.90
CA ILE A 278 1.85 -9.87 -5.52
C ILE A 278 0.56 -9.43 -4.81
N GLY A 279 0.52 -8.18 -4.35
CA GLY A 279 -0.68 -7.51 -3.91
C GLY A 279 -1.40 -6.87 -5.09
N ILE A 280 -2.71 -7.12 -5.23
CA ILE A 280 -3.51 -6.47 -6.26
C ILE A 280 -3.89 -5.06 -5.82
N GLU A 281 -3.58 -4.08 -6.67
CA GLU A 281 -3.85 -2.65 -6.45
C GLU A 281 -5.20 -2.21 -7.01
N ALA A 282 -5.73 -1.11 -6.49
CA ALA A 282 -6.92 -0.42 -6.95
C ALA A 282 -6.66 1.07 -7.24
N ALA A 283 -5.39 1.43 -7.48
CA ALA A 283 -5.01 2.80 -7.84
C ALA A 283 -5.85 3.29 -9.05
N PRO A 284 -6.40 4.52 -9.02
CA PRO A 284 -7.32 4.97 -10.04
C PRO A 284 -6.80 4.80 -11.47
N HIS A 285 -7.64 4.15 -12.30
CA HIS A 285 -7.39 3.86 -13.71
C HIS A 285 -6.18 2.96 -14.04
N THR A 286 -5.68 2.13 -13.11
CA THR A 286 -4.60 1.18 -13.40
C THR A 286 -5.10 -0.24 -13.69
N THR A 287 -5.76 -0.89 -12.72
CA THR A 287 -6.29 -2.27 -12.78
C THR A 287 -7.67 -2.34 -13.45
N ILE A 288 -7.70 -1.87 -14.68
CA ILE A 288 -8.79 -2.08 -15.65
C ILE A 288 -8.39 -3.17 -16.63
N SER A 289 -9.34 -3.75 -17.34
CA SER A 289 -9.05 -4.74 -18.39
C SER A 289 -9.77 -4.38 -19.69
N GLN A 290 -9.44 -5.06 -20.79
CA GLN A 290 -10.21 -4.91 -22.03
C GLN A 290 -11.68 -5.32 -21.86
N LYS A 291 -11.97 -6.28 -20.98
CA LYS A 291 -13.32 -6.77 -20.68
C LYS A 291 -14.08 -5.80 -19.76
N ASN A 292 -13.38 -5.22 -18.79
CA ASN A 292 -13.91 -4.28 -17.81
C ASN A 292 -13.09 -2.98 -17.83
N PRO A 293 -13.31 -2.10 -18.83
CA PRO A 293 -12.51 -0.88 -19.02
C PRO A 293 -12.87 0.24 -18.03
N ARG A 294 -14.02 0.14 -17.33
CA ARG A 294 -14.38 1.03 -16.23
C ARG A 294 -13.81 0.44 -14.94
N HIS A 295 -12.99 1.21 -14.23
CA HIS A 295 -12.39 0.73 -12.97
C HIS A 295 -13.45 0.59 -11.87
N SER A 296 -13.62 -0.63 -11.36
CA SER A 296 -14.44 -1.01 -10.22
C SER A 296 -13.86 -2.27 -9.56
N ILE A 297 -14.51 -2.75 -8.49
CA ILE A 297 -14.17 -4.05 -7.90
C ILE A 297 -14.14 -5.21 -8.89
N GLU A 298 -14.97 -5.19 -9.95
CA GLU A 298 -14.98 -6.27 -10.94
C GLU A 298 -13.71 -6.30 -11.80
N SER A 299 -13.20 -5.14 -12.22
CA SER A 299 -11.94 -5.10 -12.97
C SER A 299 -10.75 -5.42 -12.07
N PHE A 300 -10.77 -4.94 -10.83
CA PHE A 300 -9.79 -5.28 -9.80
C PHE A 300 -9.71 -6.80 -9.55
N MET A 301 -10.86 -7.45 -9.34
CA MET A 301 -10.92 -8.88 -9.08
C MET A 301 -10.57 -9.72 -10.32
N GLU A 302 -10.72 -9.19 -11.54
CA GLU A 302 -10.22 -9.85 -12.75
C GLU A 302 -8.67 -9.91 -12.78
N HIS A 303 -7.98 -8.88 -12.29
CA HIS A 303 -6.52 -8.96 -12.11
C HIS A 303 -6.13 -9.96 -11.01
N PHE A 304 -6.92 -10.05 -9.94
CA PHE A 304 -6.74 -11.08 -8.92
C PHE A 304 -6.86 -12.48 -9.49
N GLU A 305 -7.95 -12.80 -10.19
CA GLU A 305 -8.18 -14.11 -10.81
C GLU A 305 -7.08 -14.46 -11.80
N TYR A 306 -6.70 -13.52 -12.66
CA TYR A 306 -5.60 -13.74 -13.62
C TYR A 306 -4.27 -14.06 -12.92
N CYS A 307 -3.92 -13.33 -11.87
CA CYS A 307 -2.71 -13.61 -11.10
C CYS A 307 -2.78 -14.96 -10.39
N VAL A 308 -3.94 -15.35 -9.84
CA VAL A 308 -4.14 -16.68 -9.23
C VAL A 308 -3.95 -17.78 -10.27
N ASP A 309 -4.50 -17.63 -11.47
CA ASP A 309 -4.30 -18.57 -12.58
C ASP A 309 -2.84 -18.65 -13.03
N LEU A 310 -2.11 -17.52 -12.96
CA LEU A 310 -0.74 -17.41 -13.43
C LEU A 310 0.28 -18.05 -12.49
N VAL A 311 0.14 -17.83 -11.18
CA VAL A 311 1.16 -18.19 -10.17
C VAL A 311 0.62 -19.01 -8.99
N GLY A 312 -0.68 -19.28 -8.96
CA GLY A 312 -1.33 -19.99 -7.86
C GLY A 312 -1.68 -19.07 -6.69
N ILE A 313 -2.73 -19.46 -5.95
CA ILE A 313 -3.32 -18.63 -4.89
C ILE A 313 -2.36 -18.34 -3.73
N ASP A 314 -1.32 -19.16 -3.52
CA ASP A 314 -0.33 -18.98 -2.44
C ASP A 314 0.62 -17.78 -2.66
N HIS A 315 0.55 -17.15 -3.84
CA HIS A 315 1.42 -16.06 -4.28
C HIS A 315 0.67 -14.75 -4.57
N VAL A 316 -0.62 -14.67 -4.22
CA VAL A 316 -1.47 -13.49 -4.47
C VAL A 316 -2.05 -12.98 -3.15
N THR A 317 -2.12 -11.67 -2.99
CA THR A 317 -2.74 -10.97 -1.86
C THR A 317 -3.33 -9.63 -2.33
N PHE A 318 -3.69 -8.74 -1.41
CA PHE A 318 -4.27 -7.44 -1.72
C PHE A 318 -3.43 -6.31 -1.10
N GLY A 319 -3.12 -5.32 -1.94
CA GLY A 319 -2.49 -4.05 -1.54
C GLY A 319 -3.20 -2.96 -2.34
N PRO A 320 -4.42 -2.57 -1.94
CA PRO A 320 -5.31 -1.80 -2.79
C PRO A 320 -4.81 -0.40 -3.14
N ASP A 321 -3.84 0.14 -2.40
CA ASP A 321 -3.29 1.48 -2.66
C ASP A 321 -4.39 2.55 -2.57
N VAL A 322 -5.07 2.59 -1.42
CA VAL A 322 -6.19 3.51 -1.18
C VAL A 322 -5.92 4.45 -0.02
N LEU A 323 -6.68 5.54 0.03
CA LEU A 323 -6.55 6.61 1.02
C LEU A 323 -7.92 7.14 1.46
N PHE A 324 -7.96 7.89 2.56
CA PHE A 324 -9.20 8.57 2.97
C PHE A 324 -9.32 9.92 2.26
N GLY A 325 -9.96 9.91 1.08
CA GLY A 325 -10.15 11.11 0.27
C GLY A 325 -10.45 10.87 -1.20
N ASP A 326 -10.43 11.95 -1.98
CA ASP A 326 -10.65 11.89 -3.43
C ASP A 326 -9.35 11.48 -4.14
N HIS A 327 -9.13 10.16 -4.26
CA HIS A 327 -7.92 9.60 -4.86
C HIS A 327 -7.80 9.99 -6.36
N VAL A 328 -8.91 10.02 -7.11
CA VAL A 328 -8.92 10.46 -8.51
C VAL A 328 -8.55 11.94 -8.64
N GLY A 329 -9.15 12.77 -7.79
CA GLY A 329 -8.84 14.19 -7.70
C GLY A 329 -7.38 14.42 -7.33
N LEU A 330 -6.84 13.64 -6.39
CA LEU A 330 -5.44 13.73 -5.97
C LEU A 330 -4.48 13.40 -7.12
N HIS A 331 -4.74 12.30 -7.83
CA HIS A 331 -3.98 11.93 -9.03
C HIS A 331 -4.01 13.03 -10.09
N THR A 332 -5.14 13.71 -10.24
CA THR A 332 -5.28 14.84 -11.17
C THR A 332 -4.47 16.05 -10.70
N ALA A 333 -4.56 16.39 -9.40
CA ALA A 333 -3.88 17.55 -8.81
C ALA A 333 -2.35 17.38 -8.75
N LEU A 334 -1.87 16.13 -8.59
CA LEU A 334 -0.46 15.81 -8.37
C LEU A 334 0.15 15.00 -9.52
N THR A 335 -0.37 15.11 -10.74
CA THR A 335 0.13 14.34 -11.88
C THR A 335 1.65 14.43 -12.06
N GLU A 336 2.25 15.60 -11.82
CA GLU A 336 3.71 15.78 -11.88
C GLU A 336 4.44 15.15 -10.68
N ALA A 337 3.99 15.44 -9.44
CA ALA A 337 4.63 14.96 -8.21
C ALA A 337 4.53 13.43 -8.03
N LEU A 338 3.44 12.82 -8.51
CA LEU A 338 3.21 11.37 -8.51
C LEU A 338 3.65 10.70 -9.82
N SER A 339 4.25 11.45 -10.75
CA SER A 339 4.77 10.92 -12.02
C SER A 339 3.78 10.11 -12.87
N LEU A 340 2.49 10.45 -12.76
CA LEU A 340 1.38 9.67 -13.36
C LEU A 340 1.29 9.77 -14.89
N SER A 341 1.99 10.72 -15.53
CA SER A 341 1.99 10.85 -16.99
C SER A 341 2.82 9.76 -17.67
N ALA A 342 3.89 9.30 -17.02
CA ALA A 342 4.80 8.30 -17.56
C ALA A 342 4.35 6.86 -17.28
N SER A 343 3.52 6.66 -16.26
CA SER A 343 3.00 5.36 -15.85
C SER A 343 1.68 4.98 -16.53
N LYS A 344 1.11 5.86 -17.38
CA LYS A 344 -0.14 5.63 -18.11
C LYS A 344 0.07 4.89 -19.43
N GLY A 345 -0.77 3.88 -19.67
CA GLY A 345 -0.91 3.22 -20.97
C GLY A 345 -1.51 4.15 -22.04
N LYS A 346 -1.42 3.72 -23.30
CA LYS A 346 -1.88 4.51 -24.46
C LYS A 346 -3.36 4.29 -24.81
N ASN A 347 -3.97 3.26 -24.23
CA ASN A 347 -5.33 2.86 -24.57
C ASN A 347 -6.36 3.81 -23.93
N PRO A 348 -7.42 4.22 -24.64
CA PRO A 348 -8.48 5.02 -24.06
C PRO A 348 -9.34 4.18 -23.09
N PHE A 349 -9.81 4.80 -22.02
CA PHE A 349 -10.68 4.17 -21.03
C PHE A 349 -11.66 5.20 -20.43
N PRO A 350 -12.83 4.75 -19.94
CA PRO A 350 -13.74 5.59 -19.17
C PRO A 350 -13.08 6.10 -17.89
N LYS A 351 -13.10 7.42 -17.69
CA LYS A 351 -12.72 8.00 -16.39
C LYS A 351 -13.85 7.75 -15.39
N VAL A 352 -13.45 7.45 -14.16
CA VAL A 352 -14.31 7.33 -12.99
C VAL A 352 -13.98 8.42 -11.98
N GLU A 353 -14.95 8.84 -11.17
CA GLU A 353 -14.78 9.79 -10.07
C GLU A 353 -14.21 9.12 -8.80
N TRP A 354 -14.45 7.81 -8.65
CA TRP A 354 -13.84 6.94 -7.65
C TRP A 354 -13.80 5.51 -8.19
N VAL A 355 -12.96 4.65 -7.62
CA VAL A 355 -12.98 3.21 -7.94
C VAL A 355 -14.09 2.56 -7.14
N ASP A 356 -15.17 2.20 -7.84
CA ASP A 356 -16.40 1.75 -7.18
C ASP A 356 -16.19 0.44 -6.40
N GLY A 357 -16.53 0.48 -5.11
CA GLY A 357 -16.34 -0.59 -4.14
C GLY A 357 -14.96 -0.65 -3.47
N LEU A 358 -14.00 0.22 -3.84
CA LEU A 358 -12.60 0.16 -3.39
C LEU A 358 -11.99 1.55 -3.17
N GLU A 359 -12.78 2.57 -2.83
CA GLU A 359 -12.33 3.96 -2.83
C GLU A 359 -11.52 4.38 -1.59
N SER A 360 -11.58 3.61 -0.50
CA SER A 360 -10.85 3.87 0.73
C SER A 360 -10.53 2.59 1.49
N PRO A 361 -9.61 2.64 2.48
CA PRO A 361 -9.32 1.49 3.33
C PRO A 361 -10.56 0.93 4.04
N ALA A 362 -11.58 1.77 4.32
CA ALA A 362 -12.80 1.34 5.00
C ALA A 362 -13.72 0.46 4.13
N GLU A 363 -13.71 0.66 2.81
CA GLU A 363 -14.56 -0.08 1.87
C GLU A 363 -13.84 -1.25 1.20
N ALA A 364 -12.53 -1.13 0.97
CA ALA A 364 -11.76 -2.08 0.17
C ALA A 364 -11.85 -3.53 0.68
N PHE A 365 -11.32 -3.81 1.86
CA PHE A 365 -11.30 -5.18 2.40
C PHE A 365 -12.69 -5.78 2.66
N PRO A 366 -13.66 -5.02 3.20
CA PRO A 366 -15.03 -5.52 3.33
C PRO A 366 -15.59 -5.98 1.98
N ASN A 367 -15.42 -5.20 0.91
CA ASN A 367 -15.93 -5.57 -0.41
C ASN A 367 -15.13 -6.72 -1.05
N ILE A 368 -13.81 -6.77 -0.89
CA ILE A 368 -12.98 -7.88 -1.37
C ILE A 368 -13.44 -9.21 -0.74
N VAL A 369 -13.59 -9.26 0.58
CA VAL A 369 -14.03 -10.49 1.27
C VAL A 369 -15.44 -10.90 0.85
N ARG A 370 -16.36 -9.93 0.73
CA ARG A 370 -17.72 -10.17 0.25
C ARG A 370 -17.73 -10.71 -1.17
N TRP A 371 -16.90 -10.16 -2.05
CA TRP A 371 -16.77 -10.63 -3.43
C TRP A 371 -16.26 -12.07 -3.46
N LEU A 372 -15.21 -12.41 -2.71
CA LEU A 372 -14.69 -13.78 -2.65
C LEU A 372 -15.72 -14.79 -2.13
N VAL A 373 -16.46 -14.43 -1.07
CA VAL A 373 -17.55 -15.26 -0.54
C VAL A 373 -18.68 -15.44 -1.56
N LYS A 374 -19.04 -14.37 -2.28
CA LYS A 374 -20.07 -14.39 -3.32
C LYS A 374 -19.69 -15.30 -4.49
N HIS A 375 -18.40 -15.34 -4.83
CA HIS A 375 -17.85 -16.14 -5.92
C HIS A 375 -17.39 -17.55 -5.49
N ASN A 376 -17.80 -18.00 -4.29
CA ASN A 376 -17.61 -19.35 -3.79
C ASN A 376 -16.15 -19.80 -3.58
N TYR A 377 -15.21 -18.86 -3.40
CA TYR A 377 -13.89 -19.19 -2.87
C TYR A 377 -14.05 -19.88 -1.52
N SER A 378 -13.23 -20.89 -1.22
CA SER A 378 -13.22 -21.59 0.07
C SER A 378 -12.65 -20.73 1.20
N ASP A 379 -12.93 -21.08 2.45
CA ASP A 379 -12.40 -20.34 3.61
C ASP A 379 -10.86 -20.38 3.65
N ASP A 380 -10.25 -21.51 3.24
CA ASP A 380 -8.80 -21.65 3.15
C ASP A 380 -8.19 -20.73 2.09
N GLU A 381 -8.82 -20.65 0.92
CA GLU A 381 -8.40 -19.74 -0.16
C GLU A 381 -8.51 -18.28 0.27
N ILE A 382 -9.62 -17.91 0.92
CA ILE A 382 -9.81 -16.54 1.43
C ILE A 382 -8.76 -16.22 2.49
N THR A 383 -8.52 -17.14 3.44
CA THR A 383 -7.52 -16.99 4.51
C THR A 383 -6.12 -16.68 3.95
N LYS A 384 -5.74 -17.37 2.86
CA LYS A 384 -4.48 -17.12 2.15
C LYS A 384 -4.37 -15.69 1.65
N VAL A 385 -5.32 -15.26 0.83
CA VAL A 385 -5.21 -14.00 0.08
C VAL A 385 -5.44 -12.76 0.94
N VAL A 386 -6.24 -12.87 2.00
CA VAL A 386 -6.52 -11.73 2.91
C VAL A 386 -5.40 -11.46 3.92
N GLY A 387 -4.42 -12.36 4.07
CA GLY A 387 -3.28 -12.08 4.94
C GLY A 387 -2.29 -13.22 5.17
N ALA A 388 -2.69 -14.50 5.10
CA ALA A 388 -1.77 -15.59 5.45
C ALA A 388 -0.60 -15.73 4.46
N ASN A 389 -0.80 -15.40 3.17
CA ASN A 389 0.28 -15.37 2.18
C ASN A 389 1.31 -14.28 2.51
N THR A 390 0.84 -13.08 2.85
CA THR A 390 1.70 -11.97 3.30
C THR A 390 2.46 -12.37 4.55
N LEU A 391 1.76 -12.91 5.56
CA LEU A 391 2.37 -13.32 6.82
C LEU A 391 3.44 -14.41 6.64
N ARG A 392 3.21 -15.37 5.73
CA ARG A 392 4.18 -16.41 5.35
C ARG A 392 5.50 -15.80 4.85
N VAL A 393 5.42 -14.79 3.98
CA VAL A 393 6.63 -14.11 3.48
C VAL A 393 7.31 -13.34 4.60
N LEU A 394 6.55 -12.58 5.40
CA LEU A 394 7.11 -11.81 6.51
C LEU A 394 7.76 -12.71 7.57
N ASP A 395 7.18 -13.86 7.90
CA ASP A 395 7.75 -14.82 8.85
C ASP A 395 9.11 -15.36 8.37
N GLN A 396 9.39 -15.35 7.07
CA GLN A 396 10.70 -15.69 6.53
C GLN A 396 11.65 -14.49 6.53
N VAL A 397 11.18 -13.33 6.08
CA VAL A 397 12.02 -12.13 5.90
C VAL A 397 12.41 -11.50 7.24
N TRP A 398 11.46 -11.33 8.15
CA TRP A 398 11.64 -10.62 9.42
C TRP A 398 12.17 -11.49 10.56
N ALA A 399 12.51 -12.76 10.30
CA ALA A 399 13.01 -13.70 11.32
C ALA A 399 14.48 -13.47 11.76
N LYS A 400 15.11 -12.37 11.34
CA LYS A 400 16.55 -12.14 11.47
C LYS A 400 16.96 -11.41 12.74
#